data_AF-A0A1H1L1S4-F1
#
_entry.id   AF-A0A1H1L1S4-F1
#
_cell.length_a   1.000
_cell.length_b   1.000
_cell.length_c   1.000
_cell.angle_alpha   90.00
_cell.angle_beta   90.00
_cell.angle_gamma   90.00
#
_symmetry.space_group_name_H-M   'P 1'
#
loop_
_entity.id
_entity.type
_entity.pdbx_description
1 polymer ?
#
loop_
_entity_poly.entity_id
_entity_poly.type
_entity_poly.pdbx_seq_one_letter_code
_entity_poly.pdbx_strand_id
1 'polypeptide(L)'
;MDGMDIKIAISLNKLLVASKIFKKIDDKLDPIATSYNKIALDADIRKATVSDTFNSKSIPRSTTLILIVEAMGYKLYDFAKIYDSITNDEILEFEKSITKH
;
A
#
# COMPACT_ATOMS: atom_id res chain seq x y z
N MET A 1 3.87 -15.82 5.66
CA MET A 1 3.45 -14.85 4.64
C MET A 1 2.49 -15.61 3.78
N ASP A 2 1.21 -15.28 3.89
CA ASP A 2 0.17 -15.95 3.12
C ASP A 2 -0.06 -15.13 1.86
N GLY A 3 -0.19 -15.70 0.66
CA GLY A 3 -0.30 -14.92 -0.58
C GLY A 3 -1.37 -13.80 -0.58
N MET A 4 -2.34 -13.85 0.35
CA MET A 4 -3.29 -12.79 0.63
C MET A 4 -2.64 -11.47 1.11
N ASP A 5 -1.63 -11.51 1.99
CA ASP A 5 -0.93 -10.34 2.54
C ASP A 5 -0.08 -9.62 1.48
N ILE A 6 0.62 -10.38 0.65
CA ILE A 6 1.42 -9.88 -0.46
C ILE A 6 0.52 -9.20 -1.50
N LYS A 7 -0.61 -9.80 -1.88
CA LYS A 7 -1.54 -9.16 -2.83
C LYS A 7 -2.11 -7.84 -2.27
N ILE A 8 -2.35 -7.73 -0.96
CA ILE A 8 -2.74 -6.47 -0.31
C ILE A 8 -1.61 -5.44 -0.47
N ALA A 9 -0.38 -5.79 -0.09
CA ALA A 9 0.77 -4.90 -0.17
C ALA A 9 1.04 -4.42 -1.59
N ILE A 10 1.05 -5.32 -2.58
CA ILE A 10 1.24 -4.98 -4.00
C ILE A 10 0.14 -4.01 -4.46
N SER A 11 -1.12 -4.28 -4.12
CA SER A 11 -2.26 -3.44 -4.52
C SER A 11 -2.15 -2.02 -3.96
N LEU A 12 -1.79 -1.89 -2.68
CA LEU A 12 -1.56 -0.59 -2.04
C LEU A 12 -0.38 0.15 -2.67
N ASN A 13 0.71 -0.53 -2.98
CA ASN A 13 1.86 0.08 -3.67
C ASN A 13 1.48 0.60 -5.06
N LYS A 14 0.70 -0.17 -5.84
CA LYS A 14 0.19 0.29 -7.15
C LYS A 14 -0.71 1.52 -7.04
N LEU A 15 -1.64 1.54 -6.08
CA LEU A 15 -2.49 2.71 -5.81
C LEU A 15 -1.66 3.93 -5.40
N LEU A 16 -0.65 3.73 -4.56
CA LEU A 16 0.24 4.80 -4.11
C LEU A 16 1.05 5.37 -5.28
N VAL A 17 1.64 4.54 -6.14
CA VAL A 17 2.37 5.00 -7.33
C VAL A 17 1.43 5.77 -8.27
N ALA A 18 0.23 5.25 -8.53
CA ALA A 18 -0.77 5.96 -9.32
C ALA A 18 -1.10 7.32 -8.71
N SER A 19 -1.31 7.40 -7.39
CA SER A 19 -1.62 8.66 -6.70
C SER A 19 -0.48 9.68 -6.75
N LYS A 20 0.77 9.23 -6.75
CA LYS A 20 1.96 10.09 -6.90
C LYS A 20 2.13 10.60 -8.32
N ILE A 21 1.78 9.81 -9.33
CA ILE A 21 1.74 10.26 -10.73
C ILE A 21 0.75 11.42 -10.87
N PHE A 22 -0.41 11.34 -10.19
CA PHE A 22 -1.38 12.43 -10.15
C PHE A 22 -0.94 13.64 -9.30
N LYS A 23 -0.11 13.44 -8.27
CA LYS A 23 0.34 14.47 -7.31
C LYS A 23 1.78 14.97 -7.53
N LYS A 24 2.36 14.87 -8.73
CA LYS A 24 3.67 15.48 -9.06
C LYS A 24 3.64 17.02 -8.98
N ILE A 25 3.56 17.53 -7.76
CA ILE A 25 3.77 18.91 -7.32
C ILE A 25 4.32 18.75 -5.89
N ASP A 26 5.62 19.06 -5.71
CA ASP A 26 6.36 19.21 -4.43
C ASP A 26 7.41 18.11 -4.09
N ASP A 27 8.61 18.27 -4.67
CA ASP A 27 9.78 17.38 -4.61
C ASP A 27 10.82 17.81 -3.55
N LYS A 28 10.50 17.80 -2.24
CA LYS A 28 11.49 18.15 -1.19
C LYS A 28 11.73 17.13 -0.08
N LEU A 29 11.03 15.99 -0.05
CA LEU A 29 11.17 14.97 1.00
C LEU A 29 11.19 13.56 0.40
N ASP A 30 11.67 12.55 1.16
CA ASP A 30 11.51 11.13 0.81
C ASP A 30 10.04 10.88 0.47
N PRO A 31 9.72 10.60 -0.81
CA PRO A 31 8.33 10.56 -1.26
C PRO A 31 7.55 9.43 -0.61
N ILE A 32 8.21 8.34 -0.18
CA ILE A 32 7.56 7.18 0.43
C ILE A 32 7.28 7.45 1.91
N ALA A 33 8.29 7.88 2.67
CA ALA A 33 8.13 8.17 4.09
C ALA A 33 7.10 9.29 4.35
N THR A 34 7.05 10.29 3.47
CA THR A 34 6.06 11.37 3.48
C THR A 34 4.66 10.85 3.17
N SER A 35 4.54 9.93 2.21
CA SER A 35 3.25 9.33 1.86
C SER A 35 2.69 8.47 2.99
N TYR A 36 3.50 7.62 3.63
CA TYR A 36 3.04 6.80 4.75
C TYR A 36 2.60 7.65 5.95
N ASN A 37 3.31 8.75 6.22
CA ASN A 37 2.91 9.67 7.27
C ASN A 37 1.57 10.36 6.93
N LYS A 38 1.41 10.82 5.69
CA LYS A 38 0.16 11.44 5.25
C LYS A 38 -1.02 10.47 5.32
N ILE A 39 -0.87 9.27 4.79
CA ILE A 39 -1.90 8.21 4.87
C ILE A 39 -2.25 7.92 6.33
N ALA A 40 -1.25 7.83 7.21
CA ALA A 40 -1.46 7.58 8.63
C ALA A 40 -2.29 8.69 9.30
N LEU A 41 -1.99 9.96 8.98
CA LEU A 41 -2.75 11.11 9.50
C LEU A 41 -4.17 11.17 8.95
N ASP A 42 -4.34 10.96 7.63
CA ASP A 42 -5.64 11.03 6.96
C ASP A 42 -6.55 9.84 7.38
N ALA A 43 -5.98 8.69 7.72
CA ALA A 43 -6.68 7.49 8.18
C ALA A 43 -6.83 7.38 9.71
N ASP A 44 -6.26 8.31 10.48
CA ASP A 44 -6.18 8.25 11.96
C ASP A 44 -5.63 6.91 12.51
N ILE A 45 -4.52 6.44 11.93
CA ILE A 45 -3.82 5.22 12.36
C ILE A 45 -2.32 5.43 12.54
N ARG A 46 -1.65 4.50 13.21
CA ARG A 46 -0.19 4.58 13.42
C ARG A 46 0.55 4.41 12.09
N LYS A 47 1.56 5.26 11.84
CA LYS A 47 2.47 5.13 10.68
C LYS A 47 3.12 3.75 10.57
N ALA A 48 3.44 3.12 11.71
CA ALA A 48 3.97 1.75 11.73
C ALA A 48 2.98 0.77 11.10
N THR A 49 1.69 0.87 11.39
CA THR A 49 0.64 0.03 10.80
C THR A 49 0.54 0.21 9.29
N VAL A 50 0.62 1.45 8.80
CA VAL A 50 0.68 1.74 7.35
C VAL A 50 1.91 1.07 6.74
N SER A 51 3.09 1.33 7.32
CA SER A 51 4.35 0.74 6.84
C SER A 51 4.30 -0.79 6.83
N ASP A 52 3.82 -1.42 7.89
CA ASP A 52 3.74 -2.87 7.99
C ASP A 52 2.80 -3.45 6.94
N THR A 53 1.68 -2.77 6.67
CA THR A 53 0.72 -3.20 5.64
C THR A 53 1.32 -3.08 4.23
N PHE A 54 1.99 -1.97 3.92
CA PHE A 54 2.62 -1.74 2.61
C PHE A 54 3.82 -2.65 2.34
N ASN A 55 4.45 -3.19 3.38
CA ASN A 55 5.58 -4.11 3.29
C ASN A 55 5.19 -5.56 3.61
N SER A 56 3.89 -5.85 3.71
CA SER A 56 3.35 -7.18 4.04
C SER A 56 3.93 -7.78 5.34
N LYS A 57 4.31 -6.96 6.31
CA LYS A 57 4.81 -7.43 7.62
C LYS A 57 3.70 -7.96 8.52
N SER A 58 2.44 -7.60 8.25
CA SER A 58 1.26 -8.11 8.95
C SER A 58 0.02 -8.03 8.08
N ILE A 59 -0.95 -8.91 8.33
CA ILE A 59 -2.27 -8.85 7.71
C ILE A 59 -3.08 -7.75 8.41
N PRO A 60 -3.52 -6.70 7.70
CA PRO A 60 -4.37 -5.68 8.30
C PRO A 60 -5.77 -6.23 8.56
N ARG A 61 -6.46 -5.70 9.56
CA ARG A 61 -7.92 -5.89 9.66
C ARG A 61 -8.59 -5.23 8.45
N SER A 62 -9.73 -5.75 8.02
CA SER A 62 -10.48 -5.19 6.89
C SER A 62 -10.80 -3.70 7.07
N THR A 63 -11.12 -3.26 8.28
CA THR A 63 -11.34 -1.84 8.60
C THR A 63 -10.08 -1.00 8.37
N THR A 64 -8.91 -1.48 8.80
CA THR A 64 -7.63 -0.82 8.56
C THR A 64 -7.30 -0.72 7.08
N LEU A 65 -7.55 -1.78 6.31
CA LEU A 65 -7.35 -1.77 4.87
C LEU A 65 -8.24 -0.73 4.18
N ILE A 66 -9.52 -0.66 4.54
CA ILE A 66 -10.48 0.32 4.01
C ILE A 66 -10.00 1.75 4.30
N LEU A 67 -9.64 2.04 5.55
CA LEU A 67 -9.14 3.37 5.95
C LEU A 67 -7.90 3.78 5.15
N ILE A 68 -6.96 2.87 4.93
CA ILE A 68 -5.76 3.14 4.11
C ILE A 68 -6.14 3.47 2.66
N VAL A 69 -7.05 2.70 2.05
CA VAL A 69 -7.49 2.92 0.67
C VAL A 69 -8.19 4.27 0.51
N GLU A 70 -9.09 4.61 1.43
CA GLU A 70 -9.83 5.87 1.43
C GLU A 70 -8.91 7.08 1.68
N ALA A 71 -7.94 6.96 2.59
CA ALA A 71 -6.93 7.99 2.84
C ALA A 71 -6.03 8.27 1.61
N MET A 72 -5.86 7.29 0.72
CA MET A 72 -5.19 7.50 -0.57
C MET A 72 -6.08 8.19 -1.60
N GLY A 73 -7.37 8.38 -1.32
CA GLY A 73 -8.36 8.99 -2.20
C GLY A 73 -9.02 8.02 -3.17
N TYR A 74 -8.96 6.71 -2.91
CA TYR A 74 -9.58 5.67 -3.73
C TYR A 74 -10.78 5.03 -3.03
N LYS A 75 -11.60 4.33 -3.80
CA LYS A 75 -12.67 3.47 -3.27
C LYS A 75 -12.17 2.05 -3.10
N LEU A 76 -12.82 1.28 -2.23
CA LEU A 76 -12.54 -0.15 -2.06
C LEU A 76 -12.66 -0.95 -3.37
N TYR A 77 -13.56 -0.52 -4.27
CA TYR A 77 -13.69 -1.12 -5.60
C TYR A 77 -12.42 -0.97 -6.46
N ASP A 78 -11.74 0.18 -6.39
CA ASP A 78 -10.50 0.41 -7.13
C ASP A 78 -9.39 -0.51 -6.63
N PHE A 79 -9.32 -0.70 -5.31
CA PHE A 79 -8.43 -1.66 -4.68
C PHE A 79 -8.73 -3.10 -5.13
N ALA A 80 -10.00 -3.53 -5.05
CA ALA A 80 -10.39 -4.90 -5.38
C ALA A 80 -10.04 -5.26 -6.83
N LYS A 81 -10.28 -4.33 -7.77
CA LYS A 81 -9.91 -4.51 -9.18
C LYS A 81 -8.40 -4.77 -9.36
N ILE A 82 -7.55 -4.05 -8.62
CA ILE A 82 -6.10 -4.27 -8.66
C ILE A 82 -5.77 -5.60 -8.00
N TYR A 83 -6.33 -5.88 -6.83
CA TYR A 83 -6.09 -7.11 -6.07
C TYR A 83 -6.38 -8.37 -6.89
N ASP A 84 -7.52 -8.39 -7.60
CA ASP A 84 -7.92 -9.52 -8.44
C ASP A 84 -7.03 -9.67 -9.68
N SER A 85 -6.39 -8.59 -10.12
CA SER A 85 -5.48 -8.58 -11.26
C SER A 85 -4.06 -9.05 -10.95
N ILE A 86 -3.69 -9.16 -9.66
CA ILE A 86 -2.32 -9.53 -9.27
C ILE A 86 -2.03 -10.98 -9.64
N THR A 87 -0.96 -11.15 -10.41
CA THR A 87 -0.45 -12.44 -10.92
C THR A 87 0.54 -13.10 -9.96
N ASN A 88 0.78 -14.40 -10.15
CA ASN A 88 1.79 -15.13 -9.37
C ASN A 88 3.21 -14.60 -9.58
N ASP A 89 3.54 -14.14 -10.80
CA ASP A 89 4.86 -13.58 -11.09
C ASP A 89 5.13 -12.30 -10.28
N GLU A 90 4.11 -11.45 -10.12
CA GLU A 90 4.21 -10.25 -9.29
C GLU A 90 4.35 -10.57 -7.80
N ILE A 91 3.67 -11.64 -7.33
CA ILE A 91 3.84 -12.13 -5.96
C ILE A 91 5.29 -12.56 -5.74
N LEU A 92 5.83 -13.38 -6.64
CA LEU A 92 7.21 -13.87 -6.56
C LEU A 92 8.25 -12.74 -6.66
N GLU A 93 7.99 -11.72 -7.48
CA GLU A 93 8.85 -10.54 -7.59
C GLU A 93 8.84 -9.73 -6.29
N PHE A 94 7.66 -9.51 -5.71
CA PHE A 94 7.53 -8.79 -4.45
C PHE A 94 8.22 -9.53 -3.30
N GLU A 95 8.06 -10.85 -3.20
CA GLU A 95 8.76 -11.69 -2.21
C GLU A 95 10.29 -11.53 -2.29
N LYS A 96 10.86 -11.52 -3.49
CA LYS A 96 12.30 -11.29 -3.67
C LYS A 96 12.75 -9.91 -3.20
N SER A 97 11.88 -8.91 -3.29
CA SER A 97 12.17 -7.53 -2.88
C SER A 97 12.24 -7.37 -1.35
N ILE A 98 11.45 -8.16 -0.60
CA ILE A 98 11.38 -8.10 0.86
C ILE A 98 12.40 -9.02 1.55
N THR A 99 12.84 -10.11 0.90
CA THR A 99 13.85 -11.03 1.46
C THR A 99 15.28 -10.50 1.32
N LYS A 100 15.50 -9.40 0.62
CA LYS A 100 16.84 -8.84 0.34
C LYS A 100 17.44 -8.00 1.48
N HIS A 101 16.95 -8.16 2.71
CA HIS A 101 17.43 -7.46 3.91
C HIS A 101 18.05 -8.40 4.94
#